data_AF-A0A7H1QDF3-F1
#
_entry.id   AF-A0A7H1QDF3-F1
#
_cell.length_a   1.000
_cell.length_b   1.000
_cell.length_c   1.000
_cell.angle_alpha   90.00
_cell.angle_beta   90.00
_cell.angle_gamma   90.00
#
_symmetry.space_group_name_H-M   'P 1'
#
loop_
_entity.id
_entity.type
_entity.pdbx_description
1 polymer ?
#
loop_
_entity_poly.entity_id
_entity_poly.type
_entity_poly.pdbx_seq_one_letter_code
_entity_poly.pdbx_strand_id
1 'polypeptide(L)' 'MAANESDHLKSLIISTAQELWEDKDALSKFLNVVRRSEGFAPLADTLEQSEVRPAKPTFYGVQSTEFQE' A
#
# COMPACT_ATOMS: atom_id res chain seq x y z
N MET A 1 -3.18 20.66 -3.95
CA MET A 1 -3.03 19.83 -2.72
C MET A 1 -3.31 18.32 -2.91
N ALA A 2 -3.70 17.82 -4.10
CA ALA A 2 -4.18 16.43 -4.28
C ALA A 2 -3.12 15.30 -4.19
N ALA A 3 -1.82 15.61 -4.31
CA ALA A 3 -0.76 14.59 -4.20
C ALA A 3 -0.70 13.99 -2.78
N ASN A 4 -0.86 14.82 -1.74
CA ASN A 4 -0.76 14.40 -0.35
C ASN A 4 -1.83 13.39 0.08
N GLU A 5 -3.05 13.49 -0.46
CA GLU A 5 -4.17 12.62 -0.10
C GLU A 5 -3.99 11.21 -0.68
N SER A 6 -3.48 11.12 -1.90
CA SER A 6 -3.20 9.85 -2.56
C SER A 6 -2.07 9.09 -1.86
N ASP A 7 -1.00 9.78 -1.49
CA ASP A 7 0.12 9.16 -0.76
C ASP A 7 -0.25 8.76 0.67
N HIS A 8 -1.09 9.56 1.34
CA HIS A 8 -1.65 9.17 2.63
C HIS A 8 -2.51 7.90 2.52
N LEU A 9 -3.40 7.84 1.51
CA LEU A 9 -4.25 6.67 1.30
C LEU A 9 -3.45 5.42 0.92
N LYS A 10 -2.39 5.54 0.11
CA LYS A 10 -1.45 4.43 -0.16
C LYS A 10 -0.83 3.92 1.14
N SER A 11 -0.37 4.82 2.01
CA SER A 11 0.23 4.44 3.30
C SER A 11 -0.75 3.69 4.20
N LEU A 12 -2.01 4.14 4.26
CA LEU A 12 -3.08 3.45 4.98
C LEU A 12 -3.33 2.05 4.41
N ILE A 13 -3.43 1.94 3.08
CA ILE A 13 -3.65 0.66 2.40
C ILE A 13 -2.53 -0.34 2.73
N ILE A 14 -1.27 0.09 2.66
CA ILE A 14 -0.13 -0.77 2.95
C ILE A 14 -0.12 -1.15 4.44
N SER A 15 -0.38 -0.22 5.35
CA SER A 15 -0.45 -0.51 6.80
C SER A 15 -1.53 -1.55 7.11
N THR A 16 -2.75 -1.38 6.57
CA THR A 16 -3.83 -2.33 6.77
C THR A 16 -3.52 -3.68 6.14
N ALA A 17 -2.93 -3.73 4.94
CA ALA A 17 -2.49 -4.98 4.32
C ALA A 17 -1.44 -5.73 5.16
N GLN A 18 -0.59 -5.01 5.90
CA GLN A 18 0.34 -5.62 6.85
C GLN A 18 -0.34 -6.17 8.09
N GLU A 19 -1.32 -5.46 8.64
CA GLU A 19 -2.09 -5.90 9.81
C GLU A 19 -2.90 -7.15 9.47
N LEU A 20 -3.47 -7.20 8.27
CA LEU A 20 -4.21 -8.35 7.76
C LEU A 20 -3.30 -9.46 7.19
N TRP A 21 -1.97 -9.32 7.25
CA TRP A 21 -1.07 -10.26 6.55
C TRP A 21 -1.22 -11.71 6.99
N GLU A 22 -1.52 -11.93 8.27
CA GLU A 22 -1.73 -13.25 8.88
C GLU A 22 -3.13 -13.81 8.56
N ASP A 23 -4.12 -12.93 8.35
CA ASP A 23 -5.48 -13.29 7.96
C ASP A 23 -5.66 -13.12 6.44
N LYS A 24 -5.28 -14.15 5.70
CA LYS A 24 -5.31 -14.14 4.23
C LYS A 24 -6.72 -13.94 3.66
N ASP A 25 -7.76 -14.38 4.35
CA ASP A 25 -9.15 -14.17 3.92
C ASP A 25 -9.56 -12.70 4.07
N ALA A 26 -9.26 -12.09 5.21
CA ALA A 26 -9.51 -10.68 5.44
C ALA A 26 -8.67 -9.79 4.50
N LEU A 27 -7.40 -10.16 4.27
CA LEU A 27 -6.51 -9.46 3.34
C LEU A 27 -7.07 -9.48 1.91
N SER A 28 -7.50 -10.64 1.41
CA SER A 28 -8.05 -10.74 0.05
C SER A 28 -9.33 -9.90 -0.10
N LYS A 29 -10.22 -9.92 0.91
CA LYS A 29 -11.42 -9.06 0.91
C LYS A 29 -11.06 -7.58 0.89
N PHE A 30 -10.09 -7.17 1.69
CA PHE A 30 -9.60 -5.80 1.72
C PHE A 30 -9.01 -5.37 0.37
N LEU A 31 -8.11 -6.16 -0.22
CA LEU A 31 -7.49 -5.86 -1.50
C LEU A 31 -8.52 -5.81 -2.64
N ASN A 32 -9.56 -6.64 -2.60
CA ASN A 32 -10.66 -6.58 -3.56
C ASN A 32 -11.46 -5.27 -3.47
N VAL A 33 -11.62 -4.71 -2.26
CA VAL A 33 -12.21 -3.37 -2.07
C VAL A 33 -11.27 -2.30 -2.62
N VAL A 34 -9.99 -2.36 -2.29
CA VAL A 34 -8.96 -1.41 -2.78
C VAL A 34 -8.87 -1.44 -4.32
N ARG A 35 -9.01 -2.62 -4.94
CA ARG A 35 -9.00 -2.79 -6.40
C ARG A 35 -10.15 -2.07 -7.10
N ARG A 36 -11.29 -1.89 -6.41
CA ARG A 36 -12.45 -1.15 -6.94
C ARG A 36 -12.29 0.37 -6.82
N SER A 37 -11.33 0.85 -6.04
CA SER A 37 -11.01 2.26 -5.93
C SER A 37 -10.17 2.72 -7.12
N GLU A 38 -10.57 3.81 -7.77
CA GLU A 38 -9.84 4.39 -8.89
C GLU A 38 -8.40 4.74 -8.49
N GLY A 39 -7.43 4.25 -9.28
CA GLY A 39 -6.00 4.51 -9.06
C GLY A 39 -5.26 3.55 -8.13
N PHE A 40 -5.96 2.62 -7.45
CA PHE A 40 -5.33 1.68 -6.49
C PHE A 40 -5.37 0.22 -6.92
N ALA A 41 -6.05 -0.12 -8.02
CA ALA A 41 -5.99 -1.44 -8.64
C ALA A 41 -4.56 -2.01 -8.78
N PRO A 42 -3.56 -1.29 -9.34
CA PRO A 42 -2.20 -1.84 -9.45
C PRO A 42 -1.53 -2.09 -8.09
N LEU A 43 -1.86 -1.30 -7.07
CA LEU A 43 -1.34 -1.48 -5.71
C LEU A 43 -1.95 -2.74 -5.06
N ALA A 44 -3.25 -2.95 -5.23
CA ALA A 44 -3.94 -4.13 -4.71
C ALA A 44 -3.38 -5.42 -5.33
N ASP A 45 -3.20 -5.44 -6.66
CA ASP A 45 -2.61 -6.58 -7.37
C ASP A 45 -1.17 -6.87 -6.93
N THR A 46 -0.36 -5.82 -6.71
CA THR A 46 1.01 -5.98 -6.22
C THR A 46 1.04 -6.58 -4.80
N LEU A 47 0.13 -6.16 -3.93
CA LEU A 47 0.04 -6.67 -2.55
C LEU A 47 -0.52 -8.10 -2.49
N GLU A 48 -1.44 -8.45 -3.40
CA GLU A 48 -2.02 -9.80 -3.50
C GLU A 48 -1.02 -10.83 -4.02
N GLN A 49 -0.19 -10.44 -4.99
CA GLN A 49 0.86 -11.30 -5.57
C GLN A 49 2.14 -11.33 -4.72
N SER A 50 2.23 -10.48 -3.69
CA SER A 50 3.42 -10.43 -2.85
C SER A 50 3.52 -11.69 -1.99
N GLU A 51 4.66 -12.38 -2.04
CA GLU A 51 4.97 -13.49 -1.12
C GLU A 51 5.55 -12.99 0.21
N VAL A 52 5.88 -11.70 0.27
CA VAL A 52 6.57 -11.05 1.40
C VAL A 52 5.64 -10.08 2.10
N ARG A 53 5.64 -10.08 3.43
CA ARG A 53 4.85 -9.12 4.21
C ARG A 53 5.24 -7.72 3.76
N PRO A 54 4.29 -6.86 3.35
CA PRO A 54 4.60 -5.49 2.97
C PRO A 54 5.41 -4.86 4.10
N ALA A 55 6.47 -4.13 3.77
CA ALA A 55 7.20 -3.38 4.79
C ALA A 55 6.29 -2.25 5.28
N LYS A 56 6.45 -1.81 6.54
CA LYS A 56 5.74 -0.61 6.99
C LYS A 56 6.12 0.49 6.03
N PRO A 57 5.17 1.22 5.44
CA PRO A 57 5.52 2.49 4.83
C PRO A 57 6.05 3.29 6.01
N THR A 58 7.37 3.35 6.14
CA THR A 58 8.02 4.23 7.10
C THR A 58 7.60 5.61 6.65
N PHE A 59 6.53 6.11 7.26
CA PHE A 59 6.05 7.48 7.18
C PHE A 59 7.10 8.35 7.89
N TYR A 60 8.29 8.42 7.30
CA TYR A 60 9.38 9.26 7.72
C TYR A 60 10.01 9.76 6.42
N GLY A 61 9.95 11.07 6.25
CA GLY A 61 10.54 11.80 5.13
C GLY A 61 12.04 11.59 5.04
N VAL A 62 12.47 10.45 4.52
CA VAL A 62 13.76 10.32 3.88
C VAL A 62 13.56 10.80 2.45
N GLN A 63 14.03 12.02 2.24
CA GLN A 63 14.47 12.50 0.95
C GLN A 63 15.36 11.40 0.35
N SER A 64 14.83 10.57 -0.54
CA SER A 64 15.61 9.57 -1.26
C SER A 64 16.60 10.33 -2.15
N THR A 65 17.81 10.52 -1.64
CA THR A 65 19.02 10.93 -2.37
C THR A 65 19.49 9.82 -3.33
N GLU A 66 18.58 9.07 -3.94
CA GLU A 66 18.88 8.11 -5.02
C GLU A 66 18.47 8.64 -6.40
N PHE A 67 18.03 9.90 -6.47
CA PHE A 67 17.84 10.65 -7.71
C PHE A 67 18.42 12.07 -7.62
N GLN A 68 19.59 12.23 -7.00
CA GLN A 68 20.38 13.45 -7.17
C GLN A 68 21.62 13.14 -8.00
N GLU A 69 21.61 13.66 -9.23
CA GLU A 69 22.83 13.93 -10.02
C GLU A 69 23.81 14.83 -9.25
#